data_AF-A0A0G2BJM5-F1
#
_entry.id   AF-A0A0G2BJM5-F1
#
_cell.length_a   1.000
_cell.length_b   1.000
_cell.length_c   1.000
_cell.angle_alpha   90.00
_cell.angle_beta   90.00
_cell.angle_gamma   90.00
#
_symmetry.space_group_name_H-M   'P 1'
#
loop_
_entity.id
_entity.type
_entity.pdbx_description
1 polymer ?
#
loop_
_entity_poly.entity_id
_entity_poly.type
_entity_poly.pdbx_seq_one_letter_code
_entity_poly.pdbx_strand_id
1 'polypeptide(L)' 'MGWFTKYGDKFTDSGNPFMPGKEVTSAEVKDLPHDKNAITGYSIIKAESMDEALKIAQDCPMITSMRVYEAATM' A
#
# COMPACT_ATOMS: atom_id res chain seq x y z
N MET A 1 8.79 -13.62 -0.55
CA MET A 1 7.93 -14.16 0.53
C MET A 1 8.44 -13.88 1.95
N GLY A 2 9.75 -13.78 2.20
CA GLY A 2 10.28 -13.59 3.56
C GLY A 2 9.76 -12.36 4.32
N TRP A 3 9.40 -11.27 3.63
CA TRP A 3 8.83 -10.07 4.26
C TRP A 3 7.49 -10.32 4.95
N PHE A 4 6.55 -10.97 4.25
CA PHE A 4 5.26 -11.35 4.82
C PHE A 4 5.39 -12.36 5.96
N THR A 5 6.37 -13.26 5.90
CA THR A 5 6.65 -14.17 7.02
C THR A 5 7.24 -13.43 8.22
N LYS A 6 8.15 -12.49 8.00
CA LYS A 6 8.84 -11.73 9.06
C LYS A 6 7.90 -10.85 9.87
N TYR A 7 6.91 -10.24 9.22
CA TYR A 7 5.97 -9.30 9.83
C TYR A 7 4.52 -9.81 9.84
N GLY A 8 4.31 -11.12 9.68
CA GLY A 8 3.00 -11.70 9.42
C GLY A 8 1.94 -11.36 10.47
N ASP A 9 2.34 -11.25 11.73
CA ASP A 9 1.51 -10.84 12.87
C ASP A 9 1.08 -9.36 12.82
N LYS A 10 1.82 -8.53 12.08
CA LYS A 10 1.51 -7.12 11.89
C LYS A 10 0.55 -6.88 10.73
N PHE A 11 0.38 -7.81 9.78
CA PHE A 11 -0.56 -7.64 8.69
C PHE A 11 -1.99 -7.92 9.13
N THR A 12 -2.82 -6.88 9.14
CA THR A 12 -4.27 -7.00 9.18
C THR A 12 -4.81 -7.37 7.80
N ASP A 13 -4.10 -6.94 6.75
CA ASP A 13 -4.39 -7.26 5.37
C ASP A 13 -3.06 -7.41 4.58
N SER A 14 -2.77 -8.64 4.18
CA SER A 14 -1.48 -9.04 3.61
C SER A 14 -1.23 -8.60 2.17
N GLY A 15 -2.17 -7.91 1.51
CA GLY A 15 -1.95 -7.38 0.16
C GLY A 15 -3.11 -7.58 -0.79
N ASN A 16 -3.61 -6.46 -1.32
CA ASN A 16 -4.63 -6.42 -2.34
C ASN A 16 -4.08 -5.74 -3.59
N PRO A 17 -3.78 -6.50 -4.66
CA PRO A 17 -3.34 -5.94 -5.91
C PRO A 17 -4.49 -5.21 -6.61
N PHE A 18 -4.17 -4.13 -7.31
CA PHE A 18 -5.10 -3.38 -8.13
C PHE A 18 -4.95 -3.71 -9.60
N MET A 19 -6.09 -3.68 -10.31
CA MET A 19 -6.15 -3.64 -11.77
C MET A 19 -6.18 -2.17 -12.24
N PRO A 20 -6.03 -1.88 -13.55
CA PRO A 20 -6.29 -0.54 -14.07
C PRO A 20 -7.62 0.02 -13.54
N GLY A 21 -7.63 1.32 -13.22
CA GLY A 21 -8.72 1.96 -12.50
C GLY A 21 -9.31 3.15 -13.25
N LYS A 22 -10.16 3.89 -12.54
CA LYS A 22 -10.68 5.18 -12.96
C LYS A 22 -10.57 6.16 -11.81
N GLU A 23 -10.20 7.40 -12.10
CA GLU A 23 -10.31 8.50 -11.14
C GLU A 23 -11.58 9.29 -11.44
N VAL A 24 -12.36 9.55 -10.40
CA VAL A 24 -13.56 10.39 -10.47
C VAL A 24 -13.26 11.71 -9.79
N THR A 25 -13.46 12.81 -10.51
CA THR A 25 -13.38 14.18 -9.99
C THR A 25 -14.76 14.83 -10.05
N SER A 26 -14.89 16.06 -9.56
CA SER A 26 -16.12 16.83 -9.70
C SER A 26 -16.45 17.20 -11.16
N ALA A 27 -15.46 17.14 -12.05
CA ALA A 27 -15.60 17.56 -13.45
C ALA A 27 -15.70 16.37 -14.41
N GLU A 28 -14.91 15.32 -14.20
CA GLU A 28 -14.78 14.21 -15.14
C GLU A 28 -14.37 12.89 -14.48
N VAL A 29 -14.49 11.82 -15.28
CA VAL A 29 -13.94 10.50 -14.98
C VAL A 29 -12.82 10.21 -15.97
N LYS A 30 -11.60 9.96 -15.49
CA LYS A 30 -10.44 9.63 -16.32
C LYS A 30 -9.95 8.20 -16.07
N ASP A 31 -9.42 7.56 -17.11
CA ASP A 31 -8.79 6.25 -16.97
C ASP A 31 -7.44 6.36 -16.24
N LEU A 32 -7.20 5.43 -15.32
CA LEU A 32 -5.92 5.26 -14.63
C LEU A 32 -5.21 4.02 -15.20
N PRO A 33 -4.25 4.20 -16.11
CA PRO A 33 -3.49 3.08 -16.65
C PRO A 33 -2.64 2.42 -15.56
N HIS A 34 -2.46 1.11 -15.65
CA HIS A 34 -1.58 0.36 -14.75
C HIS A 34 -0.13 0.41 -15.25
N ASP A 35 0.42 1.62 -15.32
CA ASP A 35 1.81 1.87 -15.72
C ASP A 35 2.77 1.90 -14.52
N LYS A 36 4.04 2.28 -14.74
CA LYS A 36 5.08 2.30 -13.70
C LYS A 36 4.82 3.30 -12.57
N ASN A 37 3.92 4.26 -12.76
CA ASN A 37 3.55 5.26 -11.76
C ASN A 37 2.25 4.90 -11.02
N ALA A 38 1.56 3.83 -11.44
CA ALA A 38 0.32 3.40 -10.82
C ALA A 38 0.54 2.88 -9.40
N ILE A 39 -0.45 3.11 -8.53
CA ILE A 39 -0.55 2.37 -7.28
C ILE A 39 -1.02 0.96 -7.65
N THR A 40 -0.17 -0.03 -7.40
CA THR A 40 -0.39 -1.42 -7.83
C THR A 40 -1.12 -2.27 -6.80
N GLY A 41 -1.36 -1.72 -5.61
CA GLY A 41 -2.10 -2.38 -4.53
C GLY A 41 -1.88 -1.68 -3.18
N TYR A 42 -2.41 -2.30 -2.13
CA TYR A 42 -2.21 -1.86 -0.76
C TYR A 42 -2.14 -3.04 0.21
N SER A 43 -1.59 -2.78 1.39
CA SER A 43 -1.65 -3.67 2.55
C SER A 43 -2.03 -2.83 3.76
N ILE A 44 -2.64 -3.46 4.77
CA ILE A 44 -2.94 -2.81 6.05
C ILE A 44 -2.13 -3.53 7.11
N ILE A 45 -1.38 -2.75 7.89
CA ILE A 45 -0.61 -3.26 9.01
C ILE A 45 -1.03 -2.58 10.31
N LYS A 46 -0.85 -3.29 11.42
CA LYS A 46 -0.92 -2.75 12.76
C LYS A 46 0.50 -2.45 13.24
N ALA A 47 0.89 -1.17 13.15
CA ALA A 47 2.13 -0.66 13.71
C ALA A 47 1.84 0.16 14.98
N GLU A 48 2.78 0.16 15.91
CA GLU A 48 2.73 0.96 17.15
C GLU A 48 3.07 2.43 16.91
N SER A 49 3.74 2.73 15.80
CA SER A 49 4.09 4.09 15.38
C SER A 49 4.35 4.18 13.88
N MET A 50 4.40 5.40 13.36
CA MET A 50 4.83 5.67 11.98
C MET A 50 6.25 5.16 11.71
N ASP A 51 7.17 5.28 12.68
CA ASP A 51 8.55 4.80 12.53
C ASP A 51 8.62 3.28 12.35
N GLU A 52 7.80 2.52 13.10
CA GLU A 52 7.70 1.07 12.91
C GLU A 52 7.14 0.74 11.52
N ALA A 53 6.08 1.45 11.09
CA ALA A 53 5.49 1.27 9.76
C ALA A 53 6.52 1.53 8.64
N LEU A 54 7.33 2.58 8.77
CA LEU A 54 8.39 2.90 7.83
C LEU A 54 9.48 1.83 7.80
N LYS A 55 9.89 1.29 8.95
CA LYS A 55 10.84 0.18 9.03
C LYS A 55 10.31 -1.08 8.34
N ILE A 56 9.04 -1.41 8.56
CA ILE A 56 8.38 -2.53 7.88
C ILE A 56 8.37 -2.27 6.36
N ALA A 57 7.98 -1.08 5.92
CA ALA A 57 7.94 -0.72 4.50
C ALA A 57 9.31 -0.80 3.81
N GLN A 58 10.37 -0.28 4.44
CA GLN A 58 11.74 -0.28 3.91
C GLN A 58 12.32 -1.70 3.73
N ASP A 59 11.91 -2.64 4.56
CA ASP A 59 12.35 -4.04 4.48
C ASP A 59 11.64 -4.84 3.37
N CYS A 60 10.71 -4.24 2.63
CA CYS A 60 9.99 -4.92 1.56
C CYS A 60 10.86 -5.05 0.30
N PRO A 61 11.23 -6.27 -0.14
CA PRO A 61 12.15 -6.46 -1.27
C PRO A 61 11.49 -6.24 -2.64
N MET A 62 10.17 -5.98 -2.66
CA MET A 62 9.36 -5.93 -3.88
C MET A 62 9.04 -4.49 -4.34
N ILE A 63 9.61 -3.46 -3.69
CA ILE A 63 9.20 -2.08 -3.90
C ILE A 63 10.11 -1.32 -4.86
N THR A 64 9.49 -0.61 -5.81
CA THR A 64 10.10 0.53 -6.50
C THR A 64 9.80 1.84 -5.76
N SER A 65 8.60 1.94 -5.20
CA SER A 65 8.12 3.04 -4.36
C SER A 65 6.97 2.53 -3.50
N MET A 66 6.91 2.94 -2.23
CA MET A 66 5.79 2.66 -1.32
C MET A 66 5.40 3.95 -0.61
N ARG A 67 4.10 4.21 -0.48
CA ARG A 67 3.56 5.33 0.27
C ARG A 67 2.94 4.79 1.56
N VAL A 68 3.32 5.37 2.69
CA VAL A 68 2.84 4.96 4.02
C VAL A 68 1.95 6.06 4.57
N TYR A 69 0.77 5.68 5.07
CA TYR A 69 -0.23 6.56 5.63
C TYR A 69 -0.77 5.97 6.92
N GLU A 70 -1.16 6.84 7.86
CA GLU A 70 -1.89 6.44 9.05
C GLU A 70 -3.39 6.42 8.74
N ALA A 71 -4.08 5.33 9.08
CA ALA A 71 -5.51 5.24 8.93
C ALA A 71 -6.19 6.11 10.00
N ALA A 72 -6.89 7.16 9.58
CA ALA A 72 -7.68 7.98 10.49
C ALA A 72 -8.96 7.23 10.92
N THR A 73 -9.33 7.36 12.19
CA THR A 73 -10.67 6.96 12.66
C THR A 73 -11.70 7.96 12.16
N MET A 74 -12.79 7.46 11.57
CA MET A 74 -13.97 8.27 11.25
C MET A 74 -14.84 8.49 12.49
#